data_AF-A0A350R109-F1
#
_entry.id   AF-A0A350R109-F1
#
_cell.length_a   1.000
_cell.length_b   1.000
_cell.length_c   1.000
_cell.angle_alpha   90.00
_cell.angle_beta   90.00
_cell.angle_gamma   90.00
#
_symmetry.space_group_name_H-M   'P 1'
#
loop_
_entity.id
_entity.type
_entity.pdbx_description
1 polymer ?
#
loop_
_entity_poly.entity_id
_entity_poly.type
_entity_poly.pdbx_seq_one_letter_code
_entity_poly.pdbx_strand_id
1 'polypeptide(L)'
;MALGSGSMLLPTMAQRIMANAEGRTSAPRFVFVIQSNGFDAVQACPDGIPFQKYEDREKFEDIDLSEHKLPKGLAPLEELKSKTTILQGLSGRCTGGGHSTHGGCIGLYRTSGANT
;
A
#
# COMPACT_ATOMS: atom_id res chain seq x y z
N MET A 1 -2.28 -27.08 28.14
CA MET A 1 -1.32 -26.12 28.73
C MET A 1 -0.60 -25.40 27.59
N ALA A 2 -0.86 -24.10 27.39
CA ALA A 2 -0.28 -23.30 26.31
C ALA A 2 0.33 -21.99 26.85
N LEU A 3 1.11 -22.08 27.93
CA LEU A 3 1.85 -20.95 28.52
C LEU A 3 3.24 -20.73 27.90
N GLY A 4 3.66 -21.56 26.93
CA GLY A 4 5.01 -21.51 26.35
C GLY A 4 5.17 -20.70 25.06
N SER A 5 4.09 -20.45 24.31
CA SER A 5 4.17 -19.81 22.99
C SER A 5 4.40 -18.29 23.04
N GLY A 6 4.12 -17.64 24.19
CA GLY A 6 4.36 -16.21 24.38
C GLY A 6 5.81 -15.83 24.71
N SER A 7 6.62 -16.76 25.24
CA SER A 7 8.00 -16.47 25.67
C SER A 7 8.95 -16.24 24.50
N MET A 8 8.66 -16.78 23.32
CA MET A 8 9.48 -16.58 22.11
C MET A 8 9.36 -15.18 21.52
N LEU A 9 8.26 -14.46 21.79
CA LEU A 9 8.04 -13.10 21.27
C LEU A 9 8.66 -12.02 22.17
N LEU A 10 8.80 -12.28 23.47
CA LEU A 10 9.36 -11.34 24.44
C LEU A 10 10.76 -10.82 24.06
N PRO A 11 11.71 -11.67 23.65
CA PRO A 11 13.05 -11.22 23.22
C PRO A 11 12.99 -10.26 22.03
N THR A 12 12.12 -10.54 21.05
CA THR A 12 11.96 -9.68 19.86
C THR A 12 11.33 -8.33 20.20
N MET A 13 10.40 -8.30 21.17
CA MET A 13 9.79 -7.06 21.66
C MET A 13 10.80 -6.24 22.47
N ALA A 14 11.55 -6.87 23.38
CA ALA A 14 12.59 -6.23 24.18
C ALA A 14 13.71 -5.64 23.29
N GLN A 15 14.17 -6.37 22.27
CA GLN A 15 15.14 -5.87 21.30
C GLN A 15 14.61 -4.65 20.53
N ARG A 16 13.32 -4.62 20.17
CA ARG A 16 12.72 -3.44 19.51
C ARG A 16 12.68 -2.23 20.44
N ILE A 17 12.34 -2.42 21.72
CA ILE A 17 12.30 -1.34 22.71
C ILE A 17 13.72 -0.76 22.92
N MET A 18 14.71 -1.63 23.12
CA MET A 18 16.11 -1.24 23.27
C MET A 18 16.64 -0.50 22.03
N ALA A 19 16.37 -1.02 20.84
CA ALA A 19 16.79 -0.37 19.60
C ALA A 19 16.16 1.02 19.41
N ASN A 20 14.89 1.21 19.79
CA ASN A 20 14.26 2.54 19.79
C ASN A 20 14.91 3.47 20.83
N ALA A 21 15.21 2.99 22.04
CA ALA A 21 15.87 3.78 23.08
C ALA A 21 17.30 4.21 22.71
N GLU A 22 18.02 3.38 21.95
CA GLU A 22 19.36 3.66 21.43
C GLU A 22 19.35 4.52 20.15
N GLY A 23 18.18 5.00 19.70
CA GLY A 23 18.04 5.79 18.48
C GLY A 23 18.34 5.02 17.20
N ARG A 24 18.44 3.68 17.25
CA ARG A 24 18.63 2.85 16.06
C ARG A 24 17.30 2.79 15.32
N THR A 25 17.22 3.52 14.21
CA THR A 25 16.07 3.46 13.31
C THR A 25 15.99 2.07 12.71
N SER A 26 14.93 1.31 13.02
CA SER A 26 14.69 0.04 12.34
C SER A 26 14.46 0.27 10.85
N ALA A 27 14.79 -0.72 10.01
CA ALA A 27 14.41 -0.69 8.61
C ALA A 27 12.90 -0.38 8.46
N PRO A 28 12.51 0.44 7.46
CA PRO A 28 11.12 0.81 7.24
C PRO A 28 10.25 -0.44 7.05
N ARG A 29 9.08 -0.44 7.68
CA ARG A 29 8.10 -1.51 7.58
C ARG A 29 7.00 -1.08 6.62
N PHE A 30 6.76 -1.88 5.59
CA PHE A 30 5.69 -1.65 4.62
C PHE A 30 4.56 -2.64 4.86
N VAL A 31 3.33 -2.14 4.87
CA VAL A 31 2.12 -2.97 4.87
C VAL A 31 1.45 -2.76 3.51
N PHE A 32 1.34 -3.82 2.73
CA PHE A 32 0.62 -3.80 1.47
C PHE A 32 -0.81 -4.27 1.69
N VAL A 33 -1.78 -3.40 1.38
CA VAL A 33 -3.20 -3.75 1.36
C VAL A 33 -3.61 -3.92 -0.09
N ILE A 34 -4.06 -5.12 -0.46
CA ILE A 34 -4.53 -5.42 -1.81
C ILE A 34 -6.05 -5.53 -1.76
N GLN A 35 -6.72 -4.62 -2.46
CA GLN A 35 -8.16 -4.71 -2.67
C GLN A 35 -8.43 -5.48 -3.97
N SER A 36 -9.15 -6.60 -3.87
CA SER A 36 -9.55 -7.40 -5.03
C SER A 36 -10.76 -6.79 -5.70
N ASN A 37 -10.57 -6.29 -6.94
CA ASN A 37 -11.56 -5.62 -7.80
C ASN A 37 -12.26 -4.39 -7.16
N GLY A 38 -12.80 -3.53 -8.02
CA GLY A 38 -13.78 -2.51 -7.62
C GLY A 38 -13.24 -1.28 -6.88
N PHE A 39 -11.94 -1.00 -6.96
CA PHE A 39 -11.39 0.29 -6.57
C PHE A 39 -10.98 1.07 -7.82
N ASP A 40 -11.88 1.92 -8.29
CA ASP A 40 -11.62 2.79 -9.45
C ASP A 40 -10.64 3.90 -9.05
N ALA A 41 -9.76 4.31 -9.97
CA ALA A 41 -8.82 5.40 -9.74
C ALA A 41 -9.51 6.72 -9.39
N VAL A 42 -10.76 6.92 -9.84
CA VAL A 42 -11.56 8.10 -9.43
C VAL A 42 -11.88 8.08 -7.93
N GLN A 43 -12.07 6.90 -7.34
CA GLN A 43 -12.35 6.74 -5.91
C GLN A 43 -11.10 6.95 -5.04
N ALA A 44 -9.91 6.88 -5.64
CA ALA A 44 -8.63 7.15 -5.02
C ALA A 44 -8.21 8.63 -5.10
N CYS A 45 -8.94 9.45 -5.86
CA CYS A 45 -8.60 10.85 -6.10
C CYS A 45 -8.98 11.71 -4.88
N PRO A 46 -8.05 12.45 -4.27
CA PRO A 46 -8.35 13.39 -3.18
C PRO A 46 -9.26 14.54 -3.60
N ASP A 47 -10.00 15.08 -2.63
CA ASP A 47 -10.86 16.24 -2.86
C ASP A 47 -10.01 17.46 -3.27
N GLY A 48 -10.44 18.14 -4.33
CA GLY A 48 -9.77 19.33 -4.87
C GLY A 48 -8.70 19.05 -5.93
N ILE A 49 -8.37 17.79 -6.20
CA ILE A 49 -7.53 17.40 -7.34
C ILE A 49 -8.45 16.97 -8.50
N PRO A 50 -8.37 17.61 -9.68
CA PRO A 50 -9.18 17.19 -10.82
C PRO A 50 -8.72 15.82 -11.32
N PHE A 51 -9.65 14.86 -11.37
CA PHE A 51 -9.35 13.54 -11.91
C PHE A 51 -9.06 13.62 -13.42
N GLN A 52 -7.85 13.23 -13.81
CA GLN A 52 -7.48 13.07 -15.22
C GLN A 52 -7.77 11.65 -15.69
N LYS A 53 -8.44 11.53 -16.85
CA LYS A 53 -8.67 10.24 -17.50
C LYS A 53 -7.35 9.65 -17.99
N TYR A 54 -7.30 8.33 -18.16
CA TYR A 54 -6.06 7.65 -18.51
C TYR A 54 -5.46 8.11 -19.84
N GLU A 55 -6.31 8.48 -20.80
CA GLU A 55 -5.91 8.94 -22.14
C GLU A 55 -5.24 10.31 -22.10
N ASP A 56 -5.59 11.14 -21.11
CA ASP A 56 -5.12 12.53 -20.97
C ASP A 56 -3.89 12.66 -20.03
N ARG A 57 -3.42 11.54 -19.43
CA ARG A 57 -2.27 11.50 -18.52
C ARG A 57 -0.95 11.49 -19.29
N GLU A 58 -0.53 12.65 -19.78
CA GLU A 58 0.75 12.79 -20.52
C GLU A 58 1.94 13.17 -19.62
N LYS A 59 1.68 13.65 -18.41
CA LYS A 59 2.71 14.21 -17.51
C LYS A 59 2.72 13.49 -16.17
N PHE A 60 3.90 13.48 -15.56
CA PHE A 60 4.06 13.10 -14.17
C PHE A 60 3.67 14.28 -13.28
N GLU A 61 2.75 14.04 -12.34
CA GLU A 61 2.30 15.01 -11.36
C GLU A 61 2.66 14.52 -9.96
N ASP A 62 3.24 15.42 -9.16
CA ASP A 62 3.52 15.20 -7.74
C ASP A 62 2.77 16.29 -6.95
N ILE A 63 1.88 15.84 -6.07
CA ILE A 63 0.94 16.72 -5.35
C ILE A 63 1.04 16.38 -3.87
N ASP A 64 1.28 17.39 -3.05
CA ASP A 64 1.33 17.21 -1.60
C ASP A 64 -0.07 16.91 -1.04
N LEU A 65 -0.25 15.72 -0.49
CA LEU A 65 -1.51 15.29 0.11
C LEU A 65 -1.86 16.04 1.40
N SER A 66 -0.92 16.78 2.01
CA SER A 66 -1.14 17.47 3.28
C SER A 66 -2.30 18.47 3.22
N GLU A 67 -2.41 19.20 2.11
CA GLU A 67 -3.44 20.22 1.86
C GLU A 67 -4.76 19.66 1.31
N HIS A 68 -4.79 18.36 0.98
CA HIS A 68 -5.96 17.71 0.41
C HIS A 68 -6.63 16.76 1.40
N LYS A 69 -7.95 16.61 1.23
CA LYS A 69 -8.73 15.63 1.97
C LYS A 69 -8.77 14.32 1.19
N LEU A 70 -8.49 13.22 1.87
CA LEU A 70 -8.58 11.89 1.29
C LEU A 70 -10.04 11.52 1.01
N PRO A 71 -10.29 10.78 -0.07
CA PRO A 71 -11.64 10.35 -0.41
C PRO A 71 -12.19 9.40 0.65
N LYS A 72 -13.51 9.23 0.69
CA LYS A 72 -14.22 8.44 1.71
C LYS A 72 -13.62 7.04 1.95
N GLY A 73 -13.16 6.35 0.90
CA GLY A 73 -12.56 5.02 1.02
C GLY A 73 -11.19 5.01 1.72
N LEU A 74 -10.49 6.14 1.71
CA LEU A 74 -9.17 6.33 2.31
C LEU A 74 -9.22 7.19 3.58
N ALA A 75 -10.41 7.56 4.06
CA ALA A 75 -10.58 8.34 5.28
C ALA A 75 -9.84 7.78 6.52
N PRO A 76 -9.71 6.44 6.72
CA PRO A 76 -8.92 5.90 7.82
C PRO A 76 -7.42 6.24 7.77
N LEU A 77 -6.90 6.67 6.61
CA LEU A 77 -5.50 7.05 6.42
C LEU A 77 -5.25 8.54 6.66
N GLU A 78 -6.27 9.34 6.98
CA GLU A 78 -6.14 10.79 7.18
C GLU A 78 -5.10 11.14 8.26
N GLU A 79 -5.12 10.43 9.39
CA GLU A 79 -4.14 10.60 10.48
C GLU A 79 -2.71 10.21 10.08
N LEU A 80 -2.58 9.42 9.01
CA LEU A 80 -1.33 8.89 8.49
C LEU A 80 -0.94 9.53 7.15
N LYS A 81 -1.53 10.68 6.77
CA LYS A 81 -1.22 11.37 5.50
C LYS A 81 0.27 11.63 5.30
N SER A 82 0.99 12.03 6.35
CA SER A 82 2.44 12.25 6.32
C SER A 82 3.27 11.00 5.98
N LYS A 83 2.65 9.82 6.03
CA LYS A 83 3.26 8.51 5.74
C LYS A 83 2.57 7.78 4.59
N THR A 84 1.67 8.46 3.89
CA THR A 84 0.85 7.87 2.83
C THR A 84 1.21 8.49 1.50
N THR A 85 1.38 7.66 0.48
CA THR A 85 1.58 8.10 -0.90
C THR A 85 0.55 7.38 -1.76
N ILE A 86 -0.25 8.14 -2.52
CA ILE A 86 -1.20 7.57 -3.48
C ILE A 86 -0.51 7.57 -4.84
N LEU A 87 -0.13 6.38 -5.30
CA LEU A 87 0.52 6.19 -6.60
C LEU A 87 -0.51 5.69 -7.61
N GLN A 88 -0.80 6.50 -8.63
CA GLN A 88 -1.68 6.14 -9.74
C GLN A 88 -0.91 5.98 -11.04
N GLY A 89 -1.52 5.35 -12.05
CA GLY A 89 -0.93 5.24 -13.39
C GLY A 89 0.12 4.13 -13.54
N LEU A 90 0.22 3.20 -12.58
CA LEU A 90 1.05 2.01 -12.73
C LEU A 90 0.56 1.15 -13.90
N SER A 91 1.44 0.89 -14.87
CA SER A 91 1.11 0.05 -16.03
C SER A 91 1.10 -1.43 -15.65
N GLY A 92 -0.06 -2.07 -15.81
CA GLY A 92 -0.24 -3.52 -15.74
C GLY A 92 -0.12 -4.22 -17.11
N ARG A 93 0.46 -3.58 -18.14
CA ARG A 93 0.51 -4.16 -19.51
C ARG A 93 1.24 -5.50 -19.58
N CYS A 94 2.15 -5.77 -18.66
CA CYS A 94 2.84 -7.06 -18.55
C CYS A 94 1.98 -8.17 -17.92
N THR A 95 0.84 -7.82 -17.29
CA THR A 95 -0.10 -8.77 -16.70
C THR A 95 -1.30 -8.96 -17.62
N GLY A 96 -1.21 -9.94 -18.52
CA GLY A 96 -2.34 -10.37 -19.34
C GLY A 96 -3.28 -11.32 -18.60
N GLY A 97 -4.55 -11.33 -19.03
CA GLY A 97 -5.60 -12.27 -18.60
C GLY A 97 -6.82 -11.59 -17.99
N GLY A 98 -7.95 -12.30 -17.94
CA GLY A 98 -9.24 -11.80 -17.49
C GLY A 98 -9.39 -11.70 -15.97
N HIS A 99 -10.62 -11.85 -15.49
CA HIS A 99 -10.91 -11.85 -14.06
C HIS A 99 -10.13 -12.98 -13.35
N SER A 100 -9.67 -12.72 -12.12
CA SER A 100 -8.95 -13.70 -11.28
C SER A 100 -7.58 -14.15 -11.83
N THR A 101 -6.78 -13.22 -12.35
CA THR A 101 -5.41 -13.50 -12.85
C THR A 101 -4.35 -13.67 -11.76
N HIS A 102 -4.71 -13.51 -10.48
CA HIS A 102 -3.81 -13.72 -9.34
C HIS A 102 -2.50 -12.91 -9.48
N GLY A 103 -2.59 -11.60 -9.70
CA GLY A 103 -1.40 -10.74 -9.77
C GLY A 103 -0.84 -10.40 -8.38
N GLY A 104 0.48 -10.47 -8.20
CA GLY A 104 1.17 -9.99 -7.01
C GLY A 104 1.22 -8.46 -6.95
N CYS A 105 1.21 -7.90 -5.73
CA CYS A 105 1.33 -6.45 -5.51
C CYS A 105 2.72 -5.95 -5.92
N ILE A 106 2.78 -4.87 -6.73
CA ILE A 106 3.98 -4.16 -7.22
C ILE A 106 4.90 -5.00 -8.14
N GLY A 107 5.15 -6.26 -7.83
CA GLY A 107 6.01 -7.14 -8.63
C GLY A 107 5.33 -7.72 -9.87
N LEU A 108 4.01 -7.58 -10.01
CA LEU A 108 3.24 -7.95 -11.21
C LEU A 108 3.51 -9.39 -11.71
N TYR A 109 3.80 -10.32 -10.79
CA TYR A 109 3.99 -11.74 -11.08
C TYR A 109 2.70 -12.53 -10.83
N ARG A 110 2.48 -13.64 -11.55
CA ARG A 110 1.37 -14.55 -11.27
C ARG A 110 1.59 -15.28 -9.95
N THR A 111 0.62 -15.22 -9.05
CA THR A 111 0.60 -15.87 -7.74
C THR A 111 -0.20 -17.19 -7.74
N SER A 112 -0.91 -17.50 -8.84
CA SER A 112 -1.58 -18.79 -9.03
C SER A 112 -0.62 -19.86 -9.55
N GLY A 113 -0.80 -21.08 -9.06
CA GLY A 113 -0.02 -22.28 -9.41
C GLY A 113 -0.37 -22.91 -10.76
N ALA A 114 -1.14 -22.26 -11.65
CA ALA A 114 -1.41 -22.74 -13.00
C ALA A 114 -0.18 -22.69 -13.95
N ASN A 115 1.02 -22.92 -13.39
CA ASN A 115 2.30 -23.05 -14.10
C ASN A 115 2.68 -24.53 -14.25
N THR A 116 1.76 -25.34 -14.75
CA THR A 116 2.06 -26.63 -15.39
C THR A 116 1.25 -26.74 -16.66
#